data_AF-A0A950FK86-F1
#
_entry.id   AF-A0A950FK86-F1
#
_cell.length_a   1.000
_cell.length_b   1.000
_cell.length_c   1.000
_cell.angle_alpha   90.00
_cell.angle_beta   90.00
_cell.angle_gamma   90.00
#
_symmetry.space_group_name_H-M   'P 1'
#
loop_
_entity.id
_entity.type
_entity.pdbx_description
1 polymer ?
#
loop_
_entity_poly.entity_id
_entity_poly.type
_entity_poly.pdbx_seq_one_letter_code
_entity_poly.pdbx_strand_id
1 'polypeptide(L)'
;ELKAQRPELNDSALASFRENMYGGDFVFTVSRDFVSACTTPMILLNGSDMYHPAEISAEIARLNPRIEVIPEWKTPEAAKEAVKQVRDFLKKYSS
;
A
#
# COMPACT_ATOMS: atom_id res chain seq x y z
N GLU A 1 8.36 29.83 -1.38
CA GLU A 1 8.63 28.51 -1.96
C GLU A 1 9.88 27.90 -1.32
N LEU A 2 9.87 26.62 -0.92
CA LEU A 2 11.02 25.98 -0.26
C LEU A 2 12.28 25.91 -1.15
N LYS A 3 12.11 25.80 -2.47
CA LYS A 3 13.22 25.72 -3.45
C LYS A 3 14.20 26.89 -3.34
N ALA A 4 13.71 28.11 -3.13
CA ALA A 4 14.56 29.31 -3.08
C ALA A 4 15.48 29.37 -1.85
N GLN A 5 15.18 28.60 -0.79
CA GLN A 5 15.92 28.59 0.47
C GLN A 5 16.79 27.33 0.65
N ARG A 6 16.75 26.39 -0.30
CA ARG A 6 17.34 25.05 -0.19
C ARG A 6 17.98 24.66 -1.55
N PRO A 7 19.18 25.20 -1.87
CA PRO A 7 19.83 24.99 -3.18
C PRO A 7 20.10 23.52 -3.53
N GLU A 8 20.15 22.66 -2.52
CA GLU A 8 20.31 21.21 -2.66
C GLU A 8 19.05 20.50 -3.18
N LEU A 9 17.87 21.14 -3.12
CA LEU A 9 16.62 20.66 -3.75
C LEU A 9 16.59 20.96 -5.25
N ASN A 10 17.67 20.63 -5.95
CA ASN A 10 17.74 20.73 -7.40
C ASN A 10 16.82 19.69 -8.06
N ASP A 11 16.56 19.84 -9.36
CA ASP A 11 15.60 18.99 -10.07
C ASP A 11 16.01 17.51 -10.08
N SER A 12 17.31 17.21 -10.04
CA SER A 12 17.81 15.83 -9.95
C SER A 12 17.52 15.21 -8.57
N ALA A 13 17.67 15.97 -7.49
CA ALA A 13 17.32 15.53 -6.14
C ALA A 13 15.81 15.28 -6.01
N LEU A 14 14.98 16.14 -6.60
CA LEU A 14 13.52 15.97 -6.60
C LEU A 14 13.07 14.79 -7.46
N ALA A 15 13.70 14.57 -8.62
CA ALA A 15 13.44 13.41 -9.47
C ALA A 15 13.81 12.11 -8.76
N SER A 16 15.00 12.06 -8.14
CA SER A 16 15.46 10.89 -7.39
C SER A 16 14.57 10.62 -6.17
N PHE A 17 14.14 11.66 -5.46
CA PHE A 17 13.19 11.54 -4.37
C PHE A 17 11.85 10.97 -4.84
N ARG A 18 11.30 11.48 -5.96
CA ARG A 18 10.08 10.95 -6.56
C ARG A 18 10.24 9.49 -6.95
N GLU A 19 11.33 9.12 -7.61
CA GLU A 19 11.57 7.74 -8.04
C GLU A 19 11.65 6.78 -6.85
N ASN A 20 12.33 7.19 -5.77
CA ASN A 20 12.43 6.38 -4.55
C ASN A 20 11.09 6.23 -3.80
N MET A 21 10.15 7.16 -3.98
CA MET A 21 8.84 7.14 -3.30
C MET A 21 7.70 6.61 -4.16
N TYR A 22 7.78 6.76 -5.48
CA TYR A 22 6.69 6.54 -6.42
C TYR A 22 7.12 5.85 -7.73
N GLY A 23 8.39 5.48 -7.87
CA GLY A 23 8.92 4.73 -9.00
C GLY A 23 8.53 3.25 -9.01
N GLY A 24 9.06 2.50 -9.97
CA GLY A 24 8.79 1.06 -10.08
C GLY A 24 7.34 0.69 -10.45
N ASP A 25 7.07 -0.62 -10.50
CA ASP A 25 5.81 -1.20 -10.97
C ASP A 25 5.07 -2.00 -9.89
N PHE A 26 5.48 -1.86 -8.62
CA PHE A 26 4.99 -2.63 -7.49
C PHE A 26 5.19 -1.85 -6.18
N VAL A 27 4.84 -2.45 -5.03
CA VAL A 27 5.08 -1.82 -3.72
C VAL A 27 6.59 -1.65 -3.43
N PHE A 28 6.95 -0.53 -2.83
CA PHE A 28 8.35 -0.11 -2.63
C PHE A 28 9.16 -0.97 -1.66
N THR A 29 8.49 -1.58 -0.69
CA THR A 29 9.15 -2.13 0.49
C THR A 29 9.44 -3.62 0.39
N VAL A 30 8.76 -4.33 -0.51
CA VAL A 30 8.82 -5.79 -0.61
C VAL A 30 8.73 -6.26 -2.07
N SER A 31 9.36 -7.38 -2.38
CA SER A 31 9.25 -8.01 -3.70
C SER A 31 7.99 -8.86 -3.83
N ARG A 32 7.65 -9.23 -5.07
CA ARG A 32 6.59 -10.20 -5.37
C ARG A 32 6.85 -11.56 -4.71
N ASP A 33 8.10 -12.02 -4.72
CA ASP A 33 8.52 -13.26 -4.05
C ASP A 33 8.31 -13.20 -2.53
N PHE A 34 8.62 -12.06 -1.91
CA PHE A 34 8.36 -11.85 -0.50
C PHE A 34 6.86 -11.95 -0.21
N VAL A 35 6.01 -11.26 -0.99
CA VAL A 35 4.55 -11.30 -0.83
C VAL A 35 4.03 -12.73 -0.94
N SER A 36 4.49 -13.49 -1.94
CA SER A 36 4.07 -14.88 -2.15
C SER A 36 4.51 -15.82 -1.03
N ALA A 37 5.74 -15.65 -0.52
CA ALA A 37 6.28 -16.48 0.56
C ALA A 37 5.79 -16.08 1.96
N CYS A 38 5.26 -14.86 2.14
CA CYS A 38 4.87 -14.34 3.45
C CYS A 38 3.81 -15.23 4.12
N THR A 39 4.13 -15.75 5.31
CA THR A 39 3.24 -16.57 6.13
C THR A 39 2.55 -15.78 7.23
N THR A 40 3.01 -14.56 7.52
CA THR A 40 2.33 -13.67 8.46
C THR A 40 0.93 -13.36 7.92
N PRO A 41 -0.13 -13.46 8.73
CA PRO A 41 -1.46 -13.06 8.31
C PRO A 41 -1.46 -11.61 7.81
N MET A 42 -2.11 -11.37 6.68
CA MET A 42 -2.17 -10.06 6.03
C MET A 42 -3.61 -9.67 5.70
N ILE A 43 -3.91 -8.38 5.83
CA ILE A 43 -5.14 -7.75 5.36
C ILE A 43 -4.77 -6.60 4.40
N LEU A 44 -5.37 -6.58 3.22
CA LEU A 44 -5.11 -5.60 2.17
C LEU A 44 -6.33 -4.70 1.96
N LEU A 45 -6.13 -3.39 2.08
CA LEU A 45 -7.12 -2.39 1.68
C LEU A 45 -6.79 -1.96 0.25
N ASN A 46 -7.75 -2.07 -0.67
CA ASN A 46 -7.49 -1.78 -2.07
C ASN A 46 -7.08 -0.33 -2.30
N GLY A 47 -6.08 -0.14 -3.15
CA GLY A 47 -5.77 1.14 -3.75
C GLY A 47 -6.88 1.56 -4.73
N SER A 48 -7.06 2.88 -4.88
CA SER A 48 -8.04 3.46 -5.81
C SER A 48 -7.62 4.85 -6.32
N ASP A 49 -6.32 5.14 -6.31
CA ASP A 49 -5.78 6.43 -6.75
C ASP A 49 -4.47 6.27 -7.54
N MET A 50 -3.94 7.38 -8.06
CA MET A 50 -2.76 7.38 -8.93
C MET A 50 -1.51 6.77 -8.29
N TYR A 51 -1.36 6.90 -6.97
CA TYR A 51 -0.18 6.41 -6.25
C TYR A 51 -0.39 4.99 -5.70
N HIS A 52 -1.66 4.59 -5.53
CA HIS A 52 -2.06 3.25 -5.11
C HIS A 52 -3.06 2.68 -6.13
N PRO A 53 -2.60 2.20 -7.30
CA PRO A 53 -3.49 1.67 -8.33
C PRO A 53 -4.17 0.36 -7.87
N ALA A 54 -5.43 0.17 -8.26
CA ALA A 54 -6.19 -1.03 -7.91
C ALA A 54 -5.57 -2.30 -8.51
N GLU A 55 -4.89 -2.18 -9.65
CA GLU A 55 -4.20 -3.26 -10.35
C GLU A 55 -3.09 -3.87 -9.51
N ILE A 56 -2.35 -3.04 -8.76
CA ILE A 56 -1.29 -3.49 -7.85
C ILE A 56 -1.88 -4.23 -6.66
N SER A 57 -2.99 -3.74 -6.09
CA SER A 57 -3.72 -4.48 -5.04
C SER A 57 -4.22 -5.84 -5.54
N ALA A 58 -4.78 -5.89 -6.74
CA ALA A 58 -5.23 -7.13 -7.35
C ALA A 58 -4.07 -8.11 -7.61
N GLU A 59 -2.90 -7.62 -7.98
CA GLU A 59 -1.69 -8.43 -8.10
C GLU A 59 -1.23 -9.01 -6.77
N ILE A 60 -1.15 -8.19 -5.71
CA ILE A 60 -0.78 -8.62 -4.35
C ILE A 60 -1.71 -9.75 -3.88
N ALA A 61 -3.02 -9.59 -4.05
CA ALA A 61 -4.01 -10.59 -3.67
C ALA A 61 -3.85 -11.91 -4.46
N ARG A 62 -3.46 -11.85 -5.74
CA ARG A 62 -3.16 -13.05 -6.55
C ARG A 62 -1.88 -13.76 -6.08
N LEU A 63 -0.85 -13.01 -5.70
CA LEU A 63 0.44 -13.57 -5.27
C LEU A 63 0.32 -14.33 -3.94
N ASN A 64 -0.58 -13.92 -3.05
CA ASN A 64 -0.81 -14.60 -1.77
C ASN A 64 -2.32 -14.73 -1.48
N PRO A 65 -2.93 -15.88 -1.84
CA PRO A 65 -4.36 -16.12 -1.64
C PRO A 65 -4.83 -16.17 -0.18
N ARG A 66 -3.92 -16.10 0.81
CA ARG A 66 -4.27 -16.04 2.24
C ARG A 66 -4.60 -14.62 2.71
N ILE A 67 -4.38 -13.61 1.87
CA ILE A 67 -4.67 -12.20 2.20
C ILE A 67 -6.19 -12.01 2.28
N GLU A 68 -6.65 -11.43 3.39
CA GLU A 68 -8.01 -10.92 3.50
C GLU A 68 -8.08 -9.55 2.80
N VAL A 69 -9.02 -9.33 1.88
CA VAL A 69 -9.08 -8.11 1.05
C VAL A 69 -10.31 -7.27 1.37
N ILE A 70 -10.09 -5.97 1.60
CA ILE A 70 -11.13 -4.95 1.76
C ILE A 70 -11.18 -4.12 0.46
N PRO A 71 -12.20 -4.31 -0.39
CA PRO A 71 -12.23 -3.72 -1.72
C PRO A 71 -12.60 -2.23 -1.74
N GLU A 72 -13.39 -1.77 -0.78
CA GLU A 72 -13.81 -0.37 -0.64
C GLU A 72 -13.73 0.03 0.84
N TRP A 73 -13.20 1.20 1.11
CA TRP A 73 -12.96 1.70 2.47
C TRP A 73 -12.89 3.23 2.56
N LYS A 74 -13.04 3.96 1.44
CA LYS A 74 -12.89 5.42 1.40
C LYS A 74 -14.21 6.17 1.61
N THR A 75 -15.37 5.52 1.42
CA THR A 75 -16.67 6.13 1.75
C THR A 75 -16.94 6.05 3.27
N PRO A 76 -17.74 6.95 3.85
CA PRO A 76 -18.03 6.92 5.30
C PRO A 76 -18.63 5.60 5.79
N GLU A 77 -19.51 4.98 5.00
CA GLU A 77 -20.14 3.69 5.31
C GLU A 77 -19.13 2.55 5.22
N ALA A 78 -18.35 2.50 4.14
CA ALA A 78 -17.34 1.48 3.94
C ALA A 78 -16.20 1.59 4.96
N ALA A 79 -15.82 2.80 5.37
CA ALA A 79 -14.80 3.02 6.39
C ALA A 79 -15.20 2.42 7.75
N LYS A 80 -16.48 2.57 8.16
CA LYS A 80 -16.97 1.96 9.42
C LYS A 80 -16.88 0.44 9.38
N GLU A 81 -17.23 -0.15 8.24
CA GLU A 81 -17.17 -1.59 8.04
C GLU A 81 -15.72 -2.10 7.95
N ALA A 82 -14.85 -1.39 7.23
CA ALA A 82 -13.42 -1.68 7.17
C ALA A 82 -12.77 -1.65 8.56
N VAL A 83 -13.10 -0.67 9.40
CA VAL A 83 -12.63 -0.61 10.81
C VAL A 83 -13.08 -1.84 11.59
N LYS A 84 -14.31 -2.32 11.39
CA LYS A 84 -14.79 -3.55 12.02
C LYS A 84 -13.98 -4.76 11.54
N GLN A 85 -13.80 -4.92 10.24
CA GLN A 85 -13.05 -6.03 9.64
C GLN A 85 -11.59 -6.06 10.10
N VAL A 86 -10.91 -4.91 10.11
CA VAL A 86 -9.54 -4.79 10.63
C VAL A 86 -9.47 -5.17 12.11
N ARG A 87 -10.44 -4.74 12.93
CA ARG A 87 -10.48 -5.12 14.35
C ARG A 87 -10.69 -6.63 14.53
N ASP A 88 -11.59 -7.22 13.75
CA ASP A 88 -11.87 -8.66 13.80
C ASP A 88 -10.65 -9.47 13.34
N PHE A 89 -9.97 -9.02 12.28
CA PHE A 89 -8.70 -9.57 11.81
C PHE A 89 -7.62 -9.53 12.90
N LEU A 90 -7.42 -8.36 13.53
CA LEU A 90 -6.42 -8.22 14.60
C LEU A 90 -6.75 -9.13 15.79
N LYS A 91 -8.00 -9.22 16.22
CA LYS A 91 -8.41 -10.13 17.30
C LYS A 91 -8.18 -11.60 16.94
N LYS A 92 -8.41 -11.98 15.69
CA LYS A 92 -8.21 -13.34 15.18
C LYS A 92 -6.75 -13.77 15.24
N TYR A 93 -5.81 -12.83 15.14
CA TYR A 93 -4.36 -13.11 15.07
C TYR A 93 -3.54 -12.46 16.20
N SER A 94 -4.16 -11.83 17.20
CA SER A 94 -3.52 -11.35 18.42
C SER A 94 -3.42 -12.52 19.41
N SER A 95 -2.31 -13.24 19.40
CA SER A 95 -1.94 -14.21 20.45
C SER A 95 -0.70 -13.72 21.18
#